data_AF-A0A6G4U4F2-F1
#
_entry.id   AF-A0A6G4U4F2-F1
#
_cell.length_a   1.000
_cell.length_b   1.000
_cell.length_c   1.000
_cell.angle_alpha   90.00
_cell.angle_beta   90.00
_cell.angle_gamma   90.00
#
_symmetry.space_group_name_H-M   'P 1'
#
loop_
_entity.id
_entity.type
_entity.pdbx_description
1 polymer ?
#
loop_
_entity_poly.entity_id
_entity_poly.type
_entity_poly.pdbx_seq_one_letter_code
_entity_poly.pdbx_strand_id
1 'polypeptide(L)'
;MPTYDDAHESDVFVLSSAEDLVPVLGGDDLPERRNRMVDGTAYLVTCYRPRIEGLFARIERWARDNITTVYGKDRESRIADPTDPDAIVYRYATDDDRTAAHERDRPDAGRTAQRYPRSVRYGNKVSRPADPPPERDPADGLPWSCRNDPFSAYRAGFEVRSYRLCQRILMFHHSAEEPGAGTDCLVCSLALTCRGGRAVNGSLRPGDPSGAVLESVTTTGHRRDGVGGYASESMPVLELIYSPAQFGDEGHEMDAASVANLPFGLDAPPCQLVDLDAESIAGVLSEQSGAWSFGRNLGEGRLGARAHVPLASRAGLGHTLTKEVGYAKF
;
A
#
# COMPACT_ATOMS: atom_id res chain seq x y z
N MET A 1 -7.32 7.94 -11.51
CA MET A 1 -6.44 6.75 -11.60
C MET A 1 -5.36 7.07 -12.61
N PRO A 2 -4.17 6.46 -12.52
CA PRO A 2 -3.26 6.43 -13.67
C PRO A 2 -3.98 5.84 -14.88
N THR A 3 -3.60 6.30 -16.07
CA THR A 3 -4.14 5.83 -17.35
C THR A 3 -3.09 5.17 -18.23
N TYR A 4 -1.82 5.23 -17.82
CA TYR A 4 -0.68 4.60 -18.48
C TYR A 4 -0.44 5.05 -19.94
N ASP A 5 -0.98 6.22 -20.31
CA ASP A 5 -0.75 6.84 -21.62
C ASP A 5 0.55 7.64 -21.61
N ASP A 6 1.64 6.90 -21.79
CA ASP A 6 3.00 7.42 -21.91
C ASP A 6 3.20 8.36 -23.11
N ALA A 7 2.38 8.24 -24.17
CA ALA A 7 2.50 9.08 -25.36
C ALA A 7 2.01 10.52 -25.12
N HIS A 8 1.03 10.68 -24.22
CA HIS A 8 0.46 11.97 -23.83
C HIS A 8 0.95 12.47 -22.46
N GLU A 9 1.90 11.79 -21.82
CA GLU A 9 2.41 12.08 -20.46
C GLU A 9 1.27 12.27 -19.44
N SER A 10 0.24 11.40 -19.50
CA SER A 10 -1.02 11.55 -18.74
C SER A 10 -0.88 11.45 -17.22
N ASP A 11 0.20 10.81 -16.75
CA ASP A 11 0.34 10.32 -15.39
C ASP A 11 1.50 11.00 -14.65
N VAL A 12 1.31 11.25 -13.35
CA VAL A 12 2.33 11.88 -12.49
C VAL A 12 3.15 10.82 -11.75
N PHE A 13 4.48 10.92 -11.85
CA PHE A 13 5.40 10.07 -11.10
C PHE A 13 5.65 10.62 -9.70
N VAL A 14 5.78 9.73 -8.71
CA VAL A 14 6.11 10.06 -7.32
C VAL A 14 7.30 9.21 -6.88
N LEU A 15 8.26 9.80 -6.18
CA LEU A 15 9.42 9.11 -5.63
C LEU A 15 9.35 9.11 -4.10
N SER A 16 9.64 7.97 -3.45
CA SER A 16 9.66 7.92 -1.98
C SER A 16 10.62 8.99 -1.41
N SER A 17 10.18 9.75 -0.41
CA SER A 17 10.81 10.97 0.15
C SER A 17 10.83 12.24 -0.72
N ALA A 18 10.22 12.22 -1.90
CA ALA A 18 9.92 13.41 -2.70
C ALA A 18 8.41 13.52 -2.97
N GLU A 19 7.95 14.72 -3.34
CA GLU A 19 6.59 14.91 -3.84
C GLU A 19 6.46 14.51 -5.32
N ASP A 20 5.30 14.82 -5.92
CA ASP A 20 5.05 14.79 -7.36
C ASP A 20 6.28 15.28 -8.15
N LEU A 21 6.73 14.46 -9.09
CA LEU A 21 7.80 14.80 -10.00
C LEU A 21 7.23 15.56 -11.20
N VAL A 22 7.93 16.63 -11.59
CA VAL A 22 7.67 17.37 -12.82
C VAL A 22 8.88 17.25 -13.77
N PRO A 23 8.67 17.22 -15.09
CA PRO A 23 9.79 17.25 -16.02
C PRO A 23 10.60 18.54 -15.82
N VAL A 24 11.92 18.43 -15.95
CA VAL A 24 12.78 19.61 -16.12
C VAL A 24 12.53 20.14 -17.52
N LEU A 25 12.28 21.45 -17.68
CA LEU A 25 12.03 22.06 -18.98
C LEU A 25 13.32 22.63 -19.57
N GLY A 26 13.44 22.55 -20.90
CA GLY A 26 14.48 23.19 -21.70
C GLY A 26 14.20 24.67 -21.96
N GLY A 27 15.03 25.30 -22.80
CA GLY A 27 14.87 26.71 -23.18
C GLY A 27 13.71 27.00 -24.14
N ASP A 28 12.95 25.97 -24.51
CA ASP A 28 11.77 25.97 -25.38
C ASP A 28 10.47 25.63 -24.61
N ASP A 29 10.53 25.63 -23.27
CA ASP A 29 9.46 25.20 -22.34
C ASP A 29 8.97 23.75 -22.54
N LEU A 30 9.72 22.92 -23.29
CA LEU A 30 9.45 21.49 -23.46
C LEU A 30 10.30 20.65 -22.49
N PRO A 31 9.88 19.41 -22.13
CA PRO A 31 10.70 18.52 -21.30
C PRO A 31 12.11 18.29 -21.85
N GLU A 32 13.15 18.47 -21.03
CA GLU A 32 14.54 18.21 -21.37
C GLU A 32 14.72 16.72 -21.63
N ARG A 33 14.82 16.37 -22.92
CA ARG A 33 14.95 15.01 -23.43
C ARG A 33 16.25 14.87 -24.21
N ARG A 34 16.98 13.78 -24.01
CA ARG A 34 18.24 13.49 -24.74
C ARG A 34 18.42 12.00 -25.04
N ASN A 35 18.99 11.70 -26.19
CA ASN A 35 19.33 10.33 -26.56
C ASN A 35 20.67 9.91 -25.91
N ARG A 36 20.70 8.72 -25.31
CA ARG A 36 21.89 8.14 -24.68
C ARG A 36 22.07 6.68 -25.08
N MET A 37 23.28 6.33 -25.50
CA MET A 37 23.68 4.95 -25.80
C MET A 37 24.29 4.29 -24.56
N VAL A 38 23.83 3.07 -24.23
CA VAL A 38 24.45 2.19 -23.23
C VAL A 38 24.43 0.77 -23.78
N ASP A 39 25.60 0.10 -23.81
CA ASP A 39 25.76 -1.28 -24.29
C ASP A 39 25.09 -1.57 -25.64
N GLY A 40 25.28 -0.64 -26.60
CA GLY A 40 24.70 -0.72 -27.95
C GLY A 40 23.20 -0.42 -28.04
N THR A 41 22.53 -0.11 -26.92
CA THR A 41 21.11 0.24 -26.86
C THR A 41 20.91 1.75 -26.72
N ALA A 42 20.00 2.30 -27.53
CA ALA A 42 19.57 3.70 -27.44
C ALA A 42 18.43 3.86 -26.42
N TYR A 43 18.49 4.95 -25.66
CA TYR A 43 17.46 5.39 -24.71
C TYR A 43 17.20 6.89 -24.87
N LEU A 44 15.93 7.28 -24.94
CA LEU A 44 15.47 8.64 -24.67
C LEU A 44 15.44 8.85 -23.15
N VAL A 45 16.20 9.83 -22.66
CA VAL A 45 16.31 10.14 -21.23
C VAL A 45 15.65 11.49 -20.96
N THR A 46 14.64 11.50 -20.10
CA THR A 46 13.93 12.70 -19.64
C THR A 46 14.35 13.01 -18.20
N CYS A 47 14.78 14.25 -17.95
CA CYS A 47 15.12 14.72 -16.60
C CYS A 47 13.85 15.09 -15.80
N TYR A 48 13.78 14.71 -14.52
CA TYR A 48 12.70 15.07 -13.60
C TYR A 48 13.25 15.74 -12.34
N ARG A 49 12.41 16.57 -11.71
CA ARG A 49 12.66 17.17 -10.39
C ARG A 49 11.41 17.10 -9.51
N PRO A 50 11.52 17.05 -8.17
CA PRO A 50 10.37 17.22 -7.28
C PRO A 50 9.70 18.59 -7.48
N ARG A 51 8.37 18.66 -7.28
CA ARG A 51 7.62 19.93 -7.30
C ARG A 51 8.04 20.89 -6.18
N ILE A 52 8.31 20.35 -4.99
CA ILE A 52 8.91 21.08 -3.86
C ILE A 52 10.34 20.55 -3.66
N GLU A 53 11.32 21.46 -3.74
CA GLU A 53 12.74 21.12 -3.72
C GLU A 53 13.22 20.82 -2.29
N GLY A 54 13.38 19.53 -1.98
CA GLY A 54 13.93 19.04 -0.69
C GLY A 54 15.06 18.02 -0.83
N LEU A 55 15.37 17.58 -2.04
CA LEU A 55 16.40 16.58 -2.35
C LEU A 55 17.21 17.00 -3.57
N PHE A 56 18.53 17.14 -3.43
CA PHE A 56 19.47 17.41 -4.53
C PHE A 56 19.78 16.15 -5.37
N ALA A 57 18.80 15.26 -5.53
CA ALA A 57 18.92 14.03 -6.30
C ALA A 57 18.64 14.31 -7.78
N ARG A 58 19.51 13.81 -8.66
CA ARG A 58 19.29 13.83 -10.11
C ARG A 58 18.39 12.66 -10.50
N ILE A 59 17.15 12.95 -10.88
CA ILE A 59 16.13 11.95 -11.23
C ILE A 59 15.98 11.90 -12.76
N GLU A 60 16.01 10.69 -13.32
CA GLU A 60 15.95 10.48 -14.77
C GLU A 60 15.02 9.31 -15.09
N ARG A 61 14.07 9.54 -16.00
CA ARG A 61 13.33 8.49 -16.68
C ARG A 61 14.08 8.12 -17.95
N TRP A 62 14.39 6.84 -18.17
CA TRP A 62 14.99 6.36 -19.41
C TRP A 62 14.00 5.45 -20.13
N ALA A 63 13.58 5.82 -21.33
CA ALA A 63 12.73 5.03 -22.20
C ALA A 63 13.47 4.72 -23.51
N ARG A 64 13.63 3.44 -23.83
CA ARG A 64 13.82 2.98 -25.20
C ARG A 64 12.46 2.97 -25.89
N ASP A 65 12.42 2.97 -27.23
CA ASP A 65 11.20 2.61 -27.98
C ASP A 65 10.56 1.33 -27.36
N ASN A 66 9.42 1.54 -26.70
CA ASN A 66 8.62 0.61 -25.88
C ASN A 66 9.26 -0.05 -24.63
N ILE A 67 10.40 0.39 -24.05
CA ILE A 67 10.88 -0.16 -22.74
C ILE A 67 11.52 0.88 -21.82
N THR A 68 10.98 1.04 -20.60
CA THR A 68 11.47 1.95 -19.54
C THR A 68 12.40 1.29 -18.50
N THR A 69 13.34 2.09 -17.97
CA THR A 69 14.29 1.80 -16.88
C THR A 69 14.81 3.13 -16.28
N VAL A 70 15.65 3.22 -15.23
CA VAL A 70 15.87 2.39 -14.02
C VAL A 70 15.48 3.30 -12.84
N TYR A 71 14.87 2.95 -11.69
CA TYR A 71 14.54 1.70 -10.98
C TYR A 71 13.78 0.62 -11.75
N GLY A 72 13.57 -0.54 -11.13
CA GLY A 72 12.90 -1.68 -11.76
C GLY A 72 13.71 -2.23 -12.92
N LYS A 73 15.03 -2.45 -12.75
CA LYS A 73 15.96 -2.74 -13.88
C LYS A 73 15.48 -3.94 -14.66
N ASP A 74 15.63 -5.06 -13.99
CA ASP A 74 14.87 -6.22 -14.26
C ASP A 74 13.39 -5.84 -14.15
N ARG A 75 12.69 -6.34 -15.14
CA ARG A 75 11.27 -6.54 -15.07
C ARG A 75 10.85 -7.42 -13.87
N GLU A 76 11.85 -8.01 -13.22
CA GLU A 76 11.80 -8.61 -11.90
C GLU A 76 11.32 -7.66 -10.75
N SER A 77 11.93 -6.49 -10.52
CA SER A 77 11.65 -5.54 -9.40
C SER A 77 10.45 -4.58 -9.60
N ARG A 78 9.36 -5.03 -10.23
CA ARG A 78 8.22 -4.18 -10.67
C ARG A 78 6.83 -4.70 -10.25
N ILE A 79 5.95 -3.82 -9.74
CA ILE A 79 4.50 -4.07 -9.65
C ILE A 79 3.87 -3.62 -10.98
N ALA A 80 3.09 -4.47 -11.64
CA ALA A 80 2.51 -4.22 -12.97
C ALA A 80 1.17 -4.95 -13.14
N ASP A 81 0.37 -4.53 -14.13
CA ASP A 81 -0.88 -5.20 -14.50
C ASP A 81 -0.57 -6.61 -15.05
N PRO A 82 -1.19 -7.68 -14.53
CA PRO A 82 -0.97 -9.03 -15.05
C PRO A 82 -1.62 -9.33 -16.40
N THR A 83 -2.55 -8.50 -16.87
CA THR A 83 -3.34 -8.69 -18.09
C THR A 83 -2.82 -7.89 -19.29
N ASP A 84 -2.07 -6.81 -19.03
CA ASP A 84 -1.24 -6.12 -20.04
C ASP A 84 0.24 -6.14 -19.61
N PRO A 85 0.94 -7.27 -19.85
CA PRO A 85 2.22 -7.54 -19.22
C PRO A 85 3.39 -6.95 -20.02
N ASP A 86 3.43 -5.62 -20.15
CA ASP A 86 4.66 -4.89 -20.49
C ASP A 86 5.64 -4.87 -19.30
N ALA A 87 6.07 -6.09 -18.93
CA ALA A 87 7.39 -6.53 -18.45
C ALA A 87 7.41 -7.54 -17.24
N ILE A 88 8.10 -8.69 -17.44
CA ILE A 88 8.24 -9.98 -16.65
C ILE A 88 9.11 -10.05 -15.33
N VAL A 89 8.48 -10.55 -14.23
CA VAL A 89 8.90 -11.56 -13.17
C VAL A 89 10.15 -11.38 -12.27
N TYR A 90 10.06 -11.30 -10.91
CA TYR A 90 11.06 -11.80 -9.88
C TYR A 90 10.52 -13.12 -9.30
N ARG A 91 11.39 -13.95 -8.69
CA ARG A 91 11.00 -15.29 -8.19
C ARG A 91 9.98 -15.22 -7.03
N TYR A 92 8.69 -15.33 -7.35
CA TYR A 92 7.57 -15.31 -6.40
C TYR A 92 7.35 -16.66 -5.69
N ALA A 93 6.76 -16.62 -4.50
CA ALA A 93 6.07 -17.78 -3.92
C ALA A 93 4.62 -17.82 -4.46
N THR A 94 4.22 -18.96 -5.02
CA THR A 94 2.90 -19.18 -5.62
C THR A 94 1.75 -18.92 -4.65
N ASP A 95 0.66 -18.36 -5.18
CA ASP A 95 -0.57 -18.10 -4.44
C ASP A 95 -1.45 -19.36 -4.45
N ASP A 96 -1.33 -20.16 -3.39
CA ASP A 96 -1.85 -21.53 -3.35
C ASP A 96 -3.08 -21.71 -2.43
N ASP A 97 -3.53 -20.67 -1.70
CA ASP A 97 -4.76 -20.78 -0.88
C ASP A 97 -6.03 -20.48 -1.69
N ARG A 98 -6.30 -21.37 -2.66
CA ARG A 98 -7.51 -21.36 -3.48
C ARG A 98 -8.77 -21.82 -2.72
N THR A 99 -8.66 -22.07 -1.40
CA THR A 99 -9.74 -22.70 -0.61
C THR A 99 -10.63 -21.69 0.12
N ALA A 100 -10.10 -20.48 0.38
CA ALA A 100 -10.87 -19.41 1.01
C ALA A 100 -12.01 -18.92 0.09
N ALA A 101 -13.17 -18.64 0.68
CA ALA A 101 -14.37 -18.22 -0.07
C ALA A 101 -14.14 -16.95 -0.90
N HIS A 102 -13.32 -16.02 -0.41
CA HIS A 102 -12.97 -14.77 -1.08
C HIS A 102 -11.90 -14.93 -2.18
N GLU A 103 -11.40 -16.15 -2.44
CA GLU A 103 -10.40 -16.45 -3.47
C GLU A 103 -10.95 -17.23 -4.66
N ARG A 104 -12.21 -17.72 -4.57
CA ARG A 104 -12.79 -18.72 -5.47
C ARG A 104 -12.89 -18.28 -6.93
N ASP A 105 -13.34 -17.04 -7.15
CA ASP A 105 -13.67 -16.52 -8.48
C ASP A 105 -12.58 -15.58 -9.04
N ARG A 106 -11.38 -15.61 -8.42
CA ARG A 106 -10.30 -14.67 -8.70
C ARG A 106 -9.34 -15.25 -9.77
N PRO A 107 -9.15 -14.58 -10.93
CA PRO A 107 -8.38 -15.12 -12.05
C PRO A 107 -6.88 -15.23 -11.72
N ASP A 108 -6.23 -16.30 -12.19
CA ASP A 108 -4.83 -16.60 -11.85
C ASP A 108 -3.85 -15.50 -12.29
N ALA A 109 -4.16 -14.75 -13.36
CA ALA A 109 -3.40 -13.55 -13.74
C ALA A 109 -3.32 -12.53 -12.58
N GLY A 110 -4.46 -12.18 -11.98
CA GLY A 110 -4.59 -11.19 -10.90
C GLY A 110 -3.83 -11.51 -9.60
N ARG A 111 -3.23 -12.71 -9.49
CA ARG A 111 -2.45 -13.16 -8.33
C ARG A 111 -0.97 -12.72 -8.38
N THR A 112 -0.52 -12.10 -9.48
CA THR A 112 0.92 -11.88 -9.76
C THR A 112 1.40 -10.42 -9.70
N ALA A 113 0.57 -9.47 -9.25
CA ALA A 113 0.93 -8.04 -9.23
C ALA A 113 1.88 -7.64 -8.07
N GLN A 114 1.62 -8.10 -6.84
CA GLN A 114 2.28 -7.60 -5.63
C GLN A 114 3.72 -8.13 -5.46
N ARG A 115 4.60 -7.32 -4.84
CA ARG A 115 6.01 -7.65 -4.60
C ARG A 115 6.35 -7.69 -3.11
N TYR A 116 7.32 -8.53 -2.78
CA TYR A 116 7.88 -8.69 -1.44
C TYR A 116 9.41 -8.71 -1.54
N PRO A 117 10.13 -7.88 -0.77
CA PRO A 117 11.59 -8.00 -0.67
C PRO A 117 11.99 -9.39 -0.18
N ARG A 118 12.79 -10.11 -0.98
CA ARG A 118 13.28 -11.47 -0.66
C ARG A 118 14.72 -11.47 -0.15
N SER A 119 15.61 -10.75 -0.84
CA SER A 119 17.01 -10.61 -0.47
C SER A 119 17.56 -9.27 -0.92
N VAL A 120 18.49 -8.70 -0.16
CA VAL A 120 19.27 -7.52 -0.53
C VAL A 120 20.75 -7.93 -0.48
N ARG A 121 21.53 -7.62 -1.52
CA ARG A 121 22.98 -7.84 -1.55
C ARG A 121 23.70 -6.50 -1.63
N TYR A 122 24.80 -6.40 -0.89
CA TYR A 122 25.64 -5.22 -0.77
C TYR A 122 27.09 -5.65 -0.50
N GLY A 123 28.05 -4.72 -0.60
CA GLY A 123 29.46 -5.04 -0.40
C GLY A 123 30.09 -5.79 -1.60
N ASN A 124 29.76 -5.36 -2.82
CA ASN A 124 30.28 -5.94 -4.05
C ASN A 124 31.82 -5.85 -4.12
N LYS A 125 32.49 -7.00 -4.32
CA LYS A 125 33.96 -7.09 -4.40
C LYS A 125 34.53 -6.46 -5.68
N VAL A 126 33.72 -6.39 -6.74
CA VAL A 126 34.06 -5.75 -8.02
C VAL A 126 33.11 -4.59 -8.26
N SER A 127 33.63 -3.42 -8.66
CA SER A 127 32.83 -2.21 -8.92
C SER A 127 31.95 -2.26 -10.19
N ARG A 128 31.59 -3.45 -10.68
CA ARG A 128 30.79 -3.65 -11.90
C ARG A 128 29.43 -4.30 -11.58
N PRO A 129 28.36 -4.04 -12.36
CA PRO A 129 26.99 -4.41 -11.97
C PRO A 129 26.61 -5.87 -12.29
N ALA A 130 27.60 -6.78 -12.30
CA ALA A 130 27.54 -8.05 -13.03
C ALA A 130 28.07 -9.26 -12.25
N ASP A 131 28.04 -9.22 -10.92
CA ASP A 131 28.14 -10.44 -10.14
C ASP A 131 26.92 -11.33 -10.47
N PRO A 132 27.09 -12.58 -10.94
CA PRO A 132 25.97 -13.46 -11.24
C PRO A 132 25.19 -13.77 -9.95
N PRO A 133 23.86 -13.97 -10.02
CA PRO A 133 23.12 -14.44 -8.86
C PRO A 133 23.66 -15.81 -8.42
N PRO A 134 23.81 -16.06 -7.11
CA PRO A 134 24.23 -17.35 -6.59
C PRO A 134 23.21 -18.43 -6.94
N GLU A 135 23.68 -19.67 -7.05
CA GLU A 135 22.88 -20.80 -7.55
C GLU A 135 21.65 -21.13 -6.68
N ARG A 136 21.66 -20.75 -5.39
CA ARG A 136 20.53 -21.01 -4.49
C ARG A 136 20.45 -20.09 -3.29
N ASP A 137 19.24 -19.69 -2.93
CA ASP A 137 18.87 -19.14 -1.63
C ASP A 137 18.59 -20.33 -0.68
N PRO A 138 19.09 -20.37 0.57
CA PRO A 138 18.76 -21.44 1.52
C PRO A 138 17.26 -21.59 1.82
N ALA A 139 16.42 -20.59 1.49
CA ALA A 139 14.96 -20.67 1.51
C ALA A 139 14.30 -21.11 0.18
N ASP A 140 15.05 -21.48 -0.86
CA ASP A 140 14.51 -21.99 -2.12
C ASP A 140 13.85 -23.37 -1.96
N GLY A 141 12.52 -23.36 -1.77
CA GLY A 141 11.67 -24.56 -1.77
C GLY A 141 10.63 -24.58 -0.65
N LEU A 142 10.71 -23.68 0.34
CA LEU A 142 9.70 -23.58 1.39
C LEU A 142 8.55 -22.64 0.96
N PRO A 143 7.28 -23.09 0.95
CA PRO A 143 6.16 -22.23 0.63
C PRO A 143 5.98 -21.16 1.71
N TRP A 144 5.80 -19.90 1.30
CA TRP A 144 5.51 -18.82 2.24
C TRP A 144 4.06 -18.93 2.73
N SER A 145 3.84 -18.75 4.03
CA SER A 145 2.49 -18.71 4.60
C SER A 145 1.67 -17.56 4.05
N CYS A 146 0.36 -17.76 3.87
CA CYS A 146 -0.61 -16.67 3.75
C CYS A 146 -0.87 -16.05 5.14
N ARG A 147 -1.13 -14.75 5.17
CA ARG A 147 -1.73 -14.02 6.28
C ARG A 147 -3.23 -14.35 6.35
N ASN A 148 -3.83 -14.22 7.53
CA ASN A 148 -5.25 -14.53 7.72
C ASN A 148 -6.17 -13.39 7.23
N ASP A 149 -5.60 -12.20 7.01
CA ASP A 149 -6.25 -10.94 6.66
C ASP A 149 -5.76 -10.38 5.30
N PRO A 150 -5.95 -11.09 4.18
CA PRO A 150 -5.50 -10.62 2.87
C PRO A 150 -6.34 -9.42 2.38
N PHE A 151 -5.67 -8.38 1.90
CA PHE A 151 -6.30 -7.14 1.43
C PHE A 151 -5.78 -6.73 0.06
N SER A 152 -6.50 -5.82 -0.60
CA SER A 152 -6.21 -5.36 -1.96
C SER A 152 -6.10 -3.84 -2.01
N ALA A 153 -5.17 -3.31 -2.81
CA ALA A 153 -5.10 -1.91 -3.16
C ALA A 153 -5.34 -1.73 -4.67
N TYR A 154 -6.17 -0.77 -5.04
CA TYR A 154 -6.55 -0.47 -6.44
C TYR A 154 -6.02 0.88 -6.93
N ARG A 155 -5.05 1.47 -6.23
CA ARG A 155 -4.50 2.81 -6.57
C ARG A 155 -3.81 2.86 -7.95
N ALA A 156 -3.46 1.70 -8.49
CA ALA A 156 -2.85 1.51 -9.80
C ALA A 156 -3.87 1.19 -10.92
N GLY A 157 -5.19 1.34 -10.68
CA GLY A 157 -6.23 0.93 -11.64
C GLY A 157 -6.49 -0.58 -11.68
N PHE A 158 -5.49 -1.41 -11.42
CA PHE A 158 -5.60 -2.85 -11.24
C PHE A 158 -5.39 -3.30 -9.79
N GLU A 159 -5.68 -4.57 -9.50
CA GLU A 159 -5.62 -5.13 -8.15
C GLU A 159 -4.18 -5.48 -7.70
N VAL A 160 -3.70 -4.81 -6.66
CA VAL A 160 -2.47 -5.16 -5.94
C VAL A 160 -2.82 -5.86 -4.62
N ARG A 161 -2.83 -7.19 -4.64
CA ARG A 161 -3.27 -8.06 -3.54
C ARG A 161 -2.15 -8.47 -2.60
N SER A 162 -2.36 -8.37 -1.29
CA SER A 162 -1.35 -8.64 -0.27
C SER A 162 -1.65 -9.88 0.58
N TYR A 163 -0.82 -10.92 0.45
CA TYR A 163 -0.94 -12.19 1.19
C TYR A 163 0.17 -12.48 2.21
N ARG A 164 1.34 -11.85 2.12
CA ARG A 164 2.53 -12.28 2.88
C ARG A 164 2.83 -11.35 4.04
N LEU A 165 3.39 -11.93 5.11
CA LEU A 165 4.00 -11.23 6.24
C LEU A 165 5.46 -11.68 6.33
N CYS A 166 6.38 -10.74 6.57
CA CYS A 166 7.76 -11.09 6.86
C CYS A 166 7.82 -11.67 8.29
N GLN A 167 8.27 -12.92 8.42
CA GLN A 167 8.42 -13.58 9.73
C GLN A 167 9.86 -13.53 10.26
N ARG A 168 10.85 -13.41 9.36
CA ARG A 168 12.28 -13.35 9.70
C ARG A 168 13.03 -12.50 8.69
N ILE A 169 13.98 -11.70 9.19
CA ILE A 169 15.04 -11.08 8.38
C ILE A 169 16.34 -11.78 8.76
N LEU A 170 17.11 -12.24 7.77
CA LEU A 170 18.36 -12.96 7.98
C LEU A 170 19.51 -12.18 7.34
N MET A 171 20.61 -12.01 8.07
CA MET A 171 21.82 -11.37 7.59
C MET A 171 22.94 -12.40 7.48
N PHE A 172 23.49 -12.53 6.28
CA PHE A 172 24.58 -13.44 5.96
C PHE A 172 25.84 -12.66 5.57
N HIS A 173 27.00 -13.06 6.08
CA HIS A 173 28.30 -12.57 5.67
C HIS A 173 29.02 -13.61 4.79
N HIS A 174 29.73 -13.13 3.77
CA HIS A 174 30.46 -13.95 2.82
C HIS A 174 31.97 -13.70 2.96
N SER A 175 32.61 -14.36 3.92
CA SER A 175 34.06 -14.28 4.18
C SER A 175 34.73 -15.66 4.02
N ALA A 176 34.74 -16.16 2.79
CA ALA A 176 35.30 -17.46 2.40
C ALA A 176 36.77 -17.70 2.86
N GLU A 177 37.56 -16.63 3.02
CA GLU A 177 38.96 -16.67 3.46
C GLU A 177 39.14 -16.62 4.99
N GLU A 178 38.08 -16.36 5.75
CA GLU A 178 38.13 -16.12 7.19
C GLU A 178 37.86 -17.42 7.99
N PRO A 179 38.83 -17.93 8.78
CA PRO A 179 38.66 -19.15 9.55
C PRO A 179 37.51 -19.06 10.55
N GLY A 180 36.52 -19.96 10.41
CA GLY A 180 35.35 -20.04 11.29
C GLY A 180 34.12 -19.27 10.81
N ALA A 181 34.23 -18.34 9.85
CA ALA A 181 33.08 -17.69 9.22
C ALA A 181 32.73 -18.36 7.89
N GLY A 182 33.66 -18.35 6.93
CA GLY A 182 33.50 -18.98 5.62
C GLY A 182 32.40 -18.36 4.75
N THR A 183 31.91 -19.15 3.79
CA THR A 183 30.84 -18.75 2.86
C THR A 183 29.48 -18.69 3.55
N ASP A 184 28.69 -17.68 3.18
CA ASP A 184 27.28 -17.46 3.53
C ASP A 184 26.94 -17.80 5.00
N CYS A 185 27.73 -17.20 5.90
CA CYS A 185 27.59 -17.35 7.33
C CYS A 185 26.41 -16.51 7.85
N LEU A 186 25.36 -17.13 8.37
CA LEU A 186 24.35 -16.42 9.17
C LEU A 186 25.03 -15.77 10.38
N VAL A 187 24.98 -14.44 10.47
CA VAL A 187 25.58 -13.68 11.59
C VAL A 187 24.53 -13.06 12.50
N CYS A 188 23.36 -12.72 11.97
CA CYS A 188 22.27 -12.12 12.71
C CYS A 188 20.93 -12.55 12.10
N SER A 189 19.94 -12.80 12.95
CA SER A 189 18.54 -12.92 12.56
C SER A 189 17.65 -12.00 13.39
N LEU A 190 16.59 -11.53 12.75
CA LEU A 190 15.53 -10.75 13.36
C LEU A 190 14.24 -11.57 13.22
N ALA A 191 13.71 -12.10 14.32
CA ALA A 191 12.42 -12.78 14.35
C ALA A 191 11.28 -11.77 14.55
N LEU A 192 10.23 -11.90 13.76
CA LEU A 192 9.07 -10.99 13.73
C LEU A 192 7.80 -11.78 14.07
N THR A 193 7.22 -11.54 15.24
CA THR A 193 5.99 -12.23 15.68
C THR A 193 4.78 -11.34 15.43
N CYS A 194 3.85 -11.77 14.57
CA CYS A 194 2.61 -11.03 14.30
C CYS A 194 1.38 -11.72 14.89
N ARG A 195 0.51 -10.97 15.57
CA ARG A 195 -0.87 -11.38 15.87
C ARG A 195 -1.60 -11.62 14.54
N GLY A 196 -2.51 -12.59 14.50
CA GLY A 196 -3.28 -12.90 13.28
C GLY A 196 -2.46 -13.52 12.14
N GLY A 197 -1.15 -13.74 12.31
CA GLY A 197 -0.37 -14.58 11.41
C GLY A 197 -0.68 -16.07 11.60
N ARG A 198 -0.66 -16.85 10.51
CA ARG A 198 -0.66 -18.31 10.60
C ARG A 198 0.61 -18.76 11.33
N ALA A 199 0.46 -19.47 12.45
CA ALA A 199 1.60 -19.92 13.24
C ALA A 199 2.50 -20.85 12.41
N VAL A 200 3.81 -20.85 12.69
CA VAL A 200 4.81 -21.70 11.99
C VAL A 200 4.44 -23.19 12.04
N ASN A 201 3.66 -23.61 13.03
CA ASN A 201 3.18 -24.98 13.21
C ASN A 201 1.73 -25.21 12.73
N GLY A 202 1.26 -24.42 11.76
CA GLY A 202 0.03 -24.69 11.00
C GLY A 202 -1.29 -24.40 11.73
N SER A 203 -1.28 -24.16 13.04
CA SER A 203 -2.46 -23.75 13.79
C SER A 203 -2.93 -22.36 13.38
N LEU A 204 -4.13 -22.30 12.80
CA LEU A 204 -4.89 -21.08 12.62
C LEU A 204 -5.22 -20.52 14.01
N ARG A 205 -4.58 -19.42 14.41
CA ARG A 205 -5.20 -18.51 15.37
C ARG A 205 -6.25 -17.72 14.59
N PRO A 206 -7.56 -17.83 14.91
CA PRO A 206 -8.58 -17.00 14.28
C PRO A 206 -8.17 -15.53 14.40
N GLY A 207 -8.38 -14.77 13.32
CA GLY A 207 -7.94 -13.38 13.25
C GLY A 207 -8.60 -12.52 14.31
N ASP A 208 -7.81 -11.61 14.88
CA ASP A 208 -8.33 -10.38 15.48
C ASP A 208 -9.10 -9.64 14.36
N PRO A 209 -10.35 -9.17 14.58
CA PRO A 209 -11.11 -8.45 13.55
C PRO A 209 -10.39 -7.17 13.07
N SER A 210 -9.38 -6.70 13.80
CA SER A 210 -8.51 -5.57 13.49
C SER A 210 -7.43 -5.86 12.44
N GLY A 211 -7.22 -7.13 12.05
CA GLY A 211 -6.14 -7.56 11.16
C GLY A 211 -4.83 -7.93 11.89
N ALA A 212 -3.78 -8.19 11.12
CA ALA A 212 -2.48 -8.66 11.64
C ALA A 212 -1.56 -7.49 12.04
N VAL A 213 -1.02 -7.55 13.26
CA VAL A 213 -0.13 -6.54 13.86
C VAL A 213 1.15 -7.18 14.40
N LEU A 214 2.28 -6.46 14.35
CA LEU A 214 3.59 -6.95 14.81
C LEU A 214 3.71 -6.82 16.34
N GLU A 215 3.59 -7.91 17.07
CA GLU A 215 3.60 -7.92 18.55
C GLU A 215 5.00 -7.94 19.15
N SER A 216 5.97 -8.60 18.49
CA SER A 216 7.32 -8.65 19.03
C SER A 216 8.42 -8.81 17.98
N VAL A 217 9.60 -8.33 18.35
CA VAL A 217 10.84 -8.43 17.59
C VAL A 217 11.95 -8.99 18.48
N THR A 218 12.66 -10.02 18.02
CA THR A 218 13.81 -10.59 18.73
C THR A 218 15.01 -10.62 17.81
N THR A 219 16.12 -10.01 18.24
CA THR A 219 17.41 -10.08 17.55
C THR A 219 18.25 -11.21 18.12
N THR A 220 18.75 -12.09 17.26
CA THR A 220 19.63 -13.20 17.64
C THR A 220 20.94 -13.11 16.87
N GLY A 221 22.06 -13.07 17.59
CA GLY A 221 23.40 -13.19 17.02
C GLY A 221 23.78 -14.66 16.84
N HIS A 222 24.50 -14.97 15.77
CA HIS A 222 24.88 -16.33 15.40
C HIS A 222 26.39 -16.41 15.10
N ARG A 223 27.05 -17.46 15.58
CA ARG A 223 28.45 -17.80 15.30
C ARG A 223 28.55 -19.29 15.02
N ARG A 224 29.26 -19.69 13.96
CA ARG A 224 29.48 -21.12 13.68
C ARG A 224 30.17 -21.81 14.86
N ASP A 225 29.76 -23.03 15.16
CA ASP A 225 30.26 -23.82 16.30
C ASP A 225 31.50 -24.69 15.97
N GLY A 226 31.87 -24.78 14.69
CA GLY A 226 32.98 -25.61 14.20
C GLY A 226 32.62 -27.07 13.93
N VAL A 227 31.42 -27.52 14.27
CA VAL A 227 30.91 -28.88 13.99
C VAL A 227 29.80 -28.91 12.93
N GLY A 228 29.48 -27.76 12.34
CA GLY A 228 28.54 -27.60 11.22
C GLY A 228 27.24 -26.86 11.56
N GLY A 229 27.08 -26.41 12.81
CA GLY A 229 25.93 -25.65 13.29
C GLY A 229 26.28 -24.22 13.70
N TYR A 230 25.47 -23.67 14.60
CA TYR A 230 25.56 -22.30 15.10
C TYR A 230 25.33 -22.22 16.62
N ALA A 231 26.32 -21.72 17.35
CA ALA A 231 26.08 -21.13 18.66
C ALA A 231 25.32 -19.80 18.48
N SER A 232 24.25 -19.60 19.24
CA SER A 232 23.32 -18.47 19.05
C SER A 232 22.90 -17.88 20.38
N GLU A 233 22.85 -16.55 20.48
CA GLU A 233 22.39 -15.82 21.66
C GLU A 233 21.43 -14.70 21.25
N SER A 234 20.36 -14.51 22.03
CA SER A 234 19.30 -13.54 21.74
C SER A 234 19.36 -12.34 22.68
N MET A 235 19.13 -11.16 22.11
CA MET A 235 18.81 -9.95 22.88
C MET A 235 17.45 -10.10 23.57
N PRO A 236 17.17 -9.30 24.62
CA PRO A 236 15.83 -9.18 25.17
C PRO A 236 14.80 -8.85 24.09
N VAL A 237 13.59 -9.41 24.23
CA VAL A 237 12.50 -9.22 23.27
C VAL A 237 12.00 -7.77 23.32
N LEU A 238 11.85 -7.15 22.16
CA LEU A 238 11.10 -5.89 22.02
C LEU A 238 9.63 -6.25 21.81
N GLU A 239 8.76 -5.84 22.75
CA GLU A 239 7.31 -6.02 22.64
C GLU A 239 6.63 -4.71 22.20
N LEU A 240 5.63 -4.83 21.34
CA LEU A 240 4.81 -3.73 20.83
C LEU A 240 3.35 -3.96 21.20
N ILE A 241 2.72 -2.94 21.77
CA ILE A 241 1.33 -2.97 22.22
C ILE A 241 0.54 -1.94 21.42
N TYR A 242 -0.64 -2.32 20.96
CA TYR A 242 -1.55 -1.49 20.17
C TYR A 242 -2.85 -1.29 20.94
N SER A 243 -3.45 -0.11 20.80
CA SER A 243 -4.80 0.15 21.32
C SER A 243 -5.81 -0.79 20.65
N PRO A 244 -6.57 -1.60 21.40
CA PRO A 244 -7.64 -2.41 20.83
C PRO A 244 -8.80 -1.51 20.38
N ALA A 245 -9.64 -2.00 19.46
CA ALA A 245 -10.93 -1.39 19.20
C ALA A 245 -11.79 -1.46 20.48
N GLN A 246 -12.09 -0.31 21.07
CA GLN A 246 -12.99 -0.18 22.22
C GLN A 246 -14.33 0.34 21.72
N PHE A 247 -15.38 -0.45 21.88
CA PHE A 247 -16.75 -0.05 21.63
C PHE A 247 -17.41 0.20 22.98
N GLY A 248 -18.04 1.36 23.15
CA GLY A 248 -18.89 1.61 24.32
C GLY A 248 -20.12 0.71 24.27
N ASP A 249 -20.45 0.08 25.38
CA ASP A 249 -21.69 -0.66 25.62
C ASP A 249 -22.78 0.20 26.28
N GLU A 250 -22.41 1.36 26.81
CA GLU A 250 -23.34 2.39 27.30
C GLU A 250 -23.96 3.20 26.15
N GLY A 251 -25.29 3.21 26.08
CA GLY A 251 -26.03 4.14 25.22
C GLY A 251 -26.13 5.51 25.88
N HIS A 252 -25.64 6.56 25.20
CA HIS A 252 -25.77 7.94 25.67
C HIS A 252 -27.10 8.57 25.22
N GLU A 253 -27.85 9.14 26.16
CA GLU A 253 -29.05 9.92 25.86
C GLU A 253 -28.66 11.33 25.39
N MET A 254 -29.28 11.80 24.31
CA MET A 254 -29.07 13.17 23.81
C MET A 254 -29.81 14.18 24.70
N ASP A 255 -29.19 15.34 24.94
CA ASP A 255 -29.85 16.37 25.75
C ASP A 255 -31.11 16.93 25.06
N ALA A 256 -32.04 17.45 25.86
CA ALA A 256 -33.34 17.89 25.38
C ALA A 256 -33.28 19.04 24.34
N ALA A 257 -32.24 19.89 24.34
CA ALA A 257 -32.07 20.93 23.33
C ALA A 257 -31.57 20.32 22.00
N SER A 258 -30.66 19.34 22.06
CA SER A 258 -30.24 18.56 20.90
C SER A 258 -31.39 17.74 20.29
N VAL A 259 -32.25 17.15 21.12
CA VAL A 259 -33.48 16.46 20.66
C VAL A 259 -34.47 17.44 20.03
N ALA A 260 -34.64 18.64 20.59
CA ALA A 260 -35.47 19.69 19.98
C ALA A 260 -34.93 20.20 18.62
N ASN A 261 -33.64 20.03 18.37
CA ASN A 261 -33.00 20.30 17.08
C ASN A 261 -33.14 19.16 16.06
N LEU A 262 -33.77 18.02 16.41
CA LEU A 262 -34.11 16.96 15.45
C LEU A 262 -35.50 17.20 14.83
N PRO A 263 -35.66 17.09 13.49
CA PRO A 263 -36.92 17.41 12.81
C PRO A 263 -38.04 16.38 13.01
N PHE A 264 -37.67 15.09 13.12
CA PHE A 264 -38.59 13.94 13.21
C PHE A 264 -37.90 12.67 13.74
N GLY A 265 -36.75 12.81 14.41
CA GLY A 265 -35.81 11.72 14.71
C GLY A 265 -34.76 11.51 13.60
N LEU A 266 -33.77 10.65 13.86
CA LEU A 266 -32.70 10.36 12.90
C LEU A 266 -33.13 9.36 11.81
N ASP A 267 -34.00 8.40 12.15
CA ASP A 267 -34.41 7.31 11.25
C ASP A 267 -35.51 7.68 10.25
N ALA A 268 -36.15 8.84 10.43
CA ALA A 268 -37.21 9.29 9.54
C ALA A 268 -36.63 10.00 8.31
N PRO A 269 -37.03 9.64 7.07
CA PRO A 269 -36.65 10.39 5.89
C PRO A 269 -37.31 11.79 5.86
N PRO A 270 -36.64 12.84 5.36
CA PRO A 270 -35.27 12.88 4.85
C PRO A 270 -34.25 13.47 5.85
N CYS A 271 -33.89 12.75 6.92
CA CYS A 271 -32.68 13.01 7.71
C CYS A 271 -31.46 12.30 7.11
N GLN A 272 -30.29 12.93 7.17
CA GLN A 272 -28.99 12.32 6.86
C GLN A 272 -27.92 12.82 7.83
N LEU A 273 -27.07 11.91 8.32
CA LEU A 273 -25.84 12.27 9.01
C LEU A 273 -24.74 12.55 7.98
N VAL A 274 -24.23 13.77 7.95
CA VAL A 274 -23.22 14.22 6.98
C VAL A 274 -22.32 15.29 7.58
N ASP A 275 -21.03 15.21 7.28
CA ASP A 275 -20.08 16.28 7.55
C ASP A 275 -20.14 17.30 6.39
N LEU A 276 -21.15 18.18 6.45
CA LEU A 276 -21.42 19.17 5.39
C LEU A 276 -20.34 20.26 5.30
N ASP A 277 -19.78 20.63 6.45
CA ASP A 277 -18.83 21.74 6.60
C ASP A 277 -17.35 21.26 6.60
N ALA A 278 -17.10 19.96 6.44
CA ALA A 278 -15.79 19.31 6.50
C ALA A 278 -15.06 19.49 7.86
N GLU A 279 -15.82 19.53 8.95
CA GLU A 279 -15.33 19.71 10.32
C GLU A 279 -14.92 18.37 10.99
N SER A 280 -14.86 17.28 10.20
CA SER A 280 -14.55 15.90 10.62
C SER A 280 -15.56 15.28 11.60
N ILE A 281 -16.74 15.88 11.74
CA ILE A 281 -17.83 15.40 12.58
C ILE A 281 -19.19 15.59 11.90
N ALA A 282 -19.94 14.50 11.75
CA ALA A 282 -21.19 14.51 11.00
C ALA A 282 -22.31 15.23 11.77
N GLY A 283 -22.88 16.27 11.17
CA GLY A 283 -24.12 16.93 11.61
C GLY A 283 -25.35 16.31 10.96
N VAL A 284 -26.53 16.86 11.28
CA VAL A 284 -27.82 16.39 10.76
C VAL A 284 -28.29 17.31 9.64
N LEU A 285 -28.24 16.82 8.40
CA LEU A 285 -28.89 17.45 7.25
C LEU A 285 -30.34 16.96 7.15
N SER A 286 -31.28 17.88 6.94
CA SER A 286 -32.70 17.56 6.79
C SER A 286 -33.44 18.49 5.84
N GLU A 287 -34.36 17.93 5.05
CA GLU A 287 -35.28 18.67 4.18
C GLU A 287 -36.68 18.72 4.80
N GLN A 288 -37.29 19.91 4.83
CA GLN A 288 -38.69 20.12 5.20
C GLN A 288 -39.35 21.08 4.22
N SER A 289 -40.45 20.66 3.59
CA SER A 289 -41.22 21.46 2.63
C SER A 289 -40.39 22.07 1.48
N GLY A 290 -39.37 21.36 1.00
CA GLY A 290 -38.44 21.82 -0.05
C GLY A 290 -37.32 22.76 0.42
N ALA A 291 -37.26 23.08 1.72
CA ALA A 291 -36.17 23.84 2.32
C ALA A 291 -35.20 22.90 3.05
N TRP A 292 -33.90 23.08 2.80
CA TRP A 292 -32.85 22.31 3.47
C TRP A 292 -32.38 23.03 4.74
N SER A 293 -32.01 22.25 5.75
CA SER A 293 -31.46 22.75 7.01
C SER A 293 -30.42 21.80 7.57
N PHE A 294 -29.42 22.36 8.24
CA PHE A 294 -28.30 21.62 8.82
C PHE A 294 -28.16 21.97 10.31
N GLY A 295 -28.21 20.95 11.17
CA GLY A 295 -27.84 21.03 12.57
C GLY A 295 -26.40 20.57 12.75
N ARG A 296 -25.50 21.50 13.10
CA ARG A 296 -24.08 21.20 13.33
C ARG A 296 -23.91 20.27 14.53
N ASN A 297 -22.96 19.33 14.44
CA ASN A 297 -22.58 18.51 15.57
C ASN A 297 -21.53 19.25 16.42
N LEU A 298 -21.75 19.33 17.73
CA LEU A 298 -20.93 20.07 18.68
C LEU A 298 -20.08 19.15 19.58
N GLY A 299 -20.00 17.86 19.23
CA GLY A 299 -19.36 16.83 20.03
C GLY A 299 -20.14 16.48 21.30
N GLU A 300 -19.72 15.42 21.98
CA GLU A 300 -20.32 14.96 23.25
C GLU A 300 -21.84 14.71 23.16
N GLY A 301 -22.32 14.20 22.01
CA GLY A 301 -23.75 13.93 21.78
C GLY A 301 -24.63 15.16 21.50
N ARG A 302 -24.05 16.35 21.35
CA ARG A 302 -24.80 17.62 21.23
C ARG A 302 -24.98 18.09 19.78
N LEU A 303 -26.18 18.56 19.46
CA LEU A 303 -26.52 19.17 18.17
C LEU A 303 -26.87 20.66 18.34
N GLY A 304 -26.20 21.50 17.55
CA GLY A 304 -26.50 22.91 17.43
C GLY A 304 -27.84 23.19 16.74
N ALA A 305 -28.31 24.42 16.87
CA ALA A 305 -29.54 24.88 16.24
C ALA A 305 -29.51 24.68 14.71
N ARG A 306 -30.65 24.26 14.15
CA ARG A 306 -30.82 24.07 12.70
C ARG A 306 -30.68 25.41 11.96
N ALA A 307 -29.63 25.55 11.16
CA ALA A 307 -29.48 26.65 10.21
C ALA A 307 -30.11 26.26 8.87
N HIS A 308 -30.75 27.21 8.18
CA HIS A 308 -31.20 26.99 6.79
C HIS A 308 -29.98 26.85 5.88
N VAL A 309 -29.91 25.78 5.08
CA VAL A 309 -28.88 25.62 4.05
C VAL A 309 -29.35 26.39 2.82
N PRO A 310 -28.69 27.51 2.44
CA PRO A 310 -29.08 28.23 1.25
C PRO A 310 -28.79 27.39 0.02
N LEU A 311 -29.84 26.81 -0.57
CA LEU A 311 -29.79 26.39 -1.96
C LEU A 311 -29.44 27.62 -2.79
N ALA A 312 -28.21 27.69 -3.29
CA ALA A 312 -27.86 28.63 -4.33
C ALA A 312 -28.76 28.34 -5.53
N SER A 313 -29.77 29.19 -5.73
CA SER A 313 -30.62 29.07 -6.90
C SER A 313 -29.73 29.20 -8.13
N ARG A 314 -29.67 28.15 -8.94
CA ARG A 314 -29.12 28.23 -10.30
C ARG A 314 -30.08 29.05 -11.15
N ALA A 315 -30.08 30.36 -10.91
CA ALA A 315 -30.74 31.36 -11.73
C ALA A 315 -30.02 31.42 -13.09
N GLY A 316 -30.44 30.53 -13.99
CA GLY A 316 -29.86 30.41 -15.33
C GLY A 316 -29.23 29.04 -15.61
N LEU A 317 -30.07 28.01 -15.79
CA LEU A 317 -29.96 26.99 -16.86
C LEU A 317 -31.17 26.05 -16.74
N GLY A 318 -32.14 26.22 -17.64
CA GLY A 318 -33.41 25.51 -17.59
C GLY A 318 -33.31 24.06 -18.05
N HIS A 319 -33.00 23.15 -17.12
CA HIS A 319 -33.23 21.72 -17.31
C HIS A 319 -34.04 21.16 -16.14
N THR A 320 -35.28 20.80 -16.42
CA THR A 320 -36.19 20.12 -15.48
C THR A 320 -35.58 18.78 -15.08
N LEU A 321 -35.26 18.61 -13.80
CA LEU A 321 -34.89 17.30 -13.24
C LEU A 321 -36.16 16.44 -13.09
N THR A 322 -36.53 15.73 -14.16
CA THR A 322 -37.51 14.64 -14.09
C THR A 322 -36.94 13.48 -13.27
N LYS A 323 -37.59 13.17 -12.15
CA LYS A 323 -37.27 12.04 -11.29
C LYS A 323 -37.84 10.76 -11.90
N GLU A 324 -37.07 10.06 -12.74
CA GLU A 324 -37.43 8.70 -13.14
C GLU A 324 -37.30 7.73 -11.95
N VAL A 325 -38.40 7.10 -11.56
CA VAL A 325 -38.43 6.04 -10.54
C VAL A 325 -38.24 4.69 -11.24
N GLY A 326 -36.97 4.35 -11.50
CA GLY A 326 -36.60 3.04 -12.03
C GLY A 326 -36.67 1.96 -10.95
N TYR A 327 -37.74 1.14 -10.97
CA TYR A 327 -37.79 -0.08 -10.16
C TYR A 327 -36.90 -1.17 -10.78
N ALA A 328 -35.72 -1.39 -10.18
CA ALA A 328 -34.98 -2.64 -10.39
C ALA A 328 -35.61 -3.74 -9.50
N LYS A 329 -36.27 -4.72 -10.14
CA LYS A 329 -36.53 -6.01 -9.49
C LYS A 329 -35.23 -6.83 -9.53
N PHE A 330 -34.92 -7.47 -8.40
CA PHE A 330 -34.03 -8.63 -8.37
C PHE A 330 -34.73 -9.84 -9.02
#